data_AF-A0A2A4GDZ3-F1
#
_entry.id   AF-A0A2A4GDZ3-F1
#
_cell.length_a   1.000
_cell.length_b   1.000
_cell.length_c   1.000
_cell.angle_alpha   90.00
_cell.angle_beta   90.00
_cell.angle_gamma   90.00
#
_symmetry.space_group_name_H-M   'P 1'
#
loop_
_entity.id
_entity.type
_entity.pdbx_description
1 polymer ?
#
loop_
_entity_poly.entity_id
_entity_poly.type
_entity_poly.pdbx_seq_one_letter_code
_entity_poly.pdbx_strand_id
1 'polypeptide(L)'
;MGVVRKSITFTEQQDAFVKSLIEQGFYTNDSEYIRDIIRKDQERRKRSIDLNEALIAGMESGPTEATIETIWEEAIRAHESGK
;
A
#
# COMPACT_ATOMS: atom_id res chain seq x y z
N MET A 1 -3.22 -16.50 15.65
CA MET A 1 -4.36 -16.13 14.79
C MET A 1 -4.90 -17.39 14.13
N GLY A 2 -6.23 -17.53 14.03
CA GLY A 2 -6.84 -18.66 13.33
C GLY A 2 -6.75 -18.52 11.82
N VAL A 3 -6.74 -19.64 11.10
CA VAL A 3 -6.80 -19.68 9.64
C VAL A 3 -8.23 -20.03 9.22
N VAL A 4 -8.81 -19.26 8.31
CA VAL A 4 -10.14 -19.53 7.74
C VAL A 4 -9.97 -20.17 6.37
N ARG A 5 -10.52 -21.37 6.19
CA ARG A 5 -10.48 -22.08 4.90
C ARG A 5 -11.39 -21.38 3.87
N LYS A 6 -10.87 -21.16 2.66
CA LYS A 6 -11.63 -20.67 1.50
C LYS A 6 -11.39 -21.60 0.31
N SER A 7 -12.42 -21.80 -0.52
CA SER A 7 -12.28 -22.47 -1.82
C SER A 7 -12.03 -21.41 -2.88
N ILE A 8 -10.98 -21.57 -3.68
CA ILE A 8 -10.56 -20.64 -4.72
C ILE A 8 -10.30 -21.46 -5.98
N THR A 9 -10.77 -20.98 -7.12
CA THR A 9 -10.56 -21.63 -8.42
C THR A 9 -9.39 -20.96 -9.13
N PHE A 10 -8.46 -21.77 -9.64
CA PHE A 10 -7.34 -21.33 -10.45
C PHE A 10 -7.50 -21.81 -11.88
N THR A 11 -6.86 -21.11 -12.82
CA THR A 11 -6.60 -21.69 -14.14
C THR A 11 -5.51 -22.74 -14.05
N GLU A 12 -5.47 -23.67 -15.00
CA GLU A 12 -4.41 -24.70 -15.04
C GLU A 12 -3.00 -24.07 -15.08
N GLN A 13 -2.85 -22.96 -15.81
CA GLN A 13 -1.58 -22.23 -15.88
C GLN A 13 -1.16 -21.66 -14.52
N GLN A 14 -2.12 -21.11 -13.76
CA GLN A 14 -1.85 -20.58 -12.43
C GLN A 14 -1.49 -21.69 -11.46
N ASP A 15 -2.22 -22.81 -11.47
CA ASP A 15 -1.91 -23.97 -10.63
C ASP A 15 -0.50 -24.52 -10.91
N ALA A 16 -0.15 -24.71 -12.19
CA ALA A 16 1.19 -25.15 -12.59
C ALA A 16 2.28 -24.19 -12.12
N PHE A 17 2.02 -22.87 -12.22
CA PHE A 17 2.95 -21.86 -11.75
C PHE A 17 3.14 -21.93 -10.23
N VAL A 18 2.06 -22.01 -9.43
CA VAL A 18 2.16 -22.10 -7.97
C VAL A 18 2.88 -23.36 -7.54
N LYS A 19 2.58 -24.51 -8.16
CA LYS A 19 3.29 -25.77 -7.92
C LYS A 19 4.79 -25.66 -8.17
N SER A 20 5.20 -25.00 -9.26
CA SER A 20 6.63 -24.80 -9.55
C SER A 20 7.35 -24.00 -8.46
N LEU A 21 6.66 -23.03 -7.82
CA LEU A 21 7.24 -22.25 -6.73
C LEU A 21 7.38 -23.09 -5.44
N ILE A 22 6.44 -24.01 -5.21
CA ILE A 22 6.49 -24.94 -4.09
C ILE A 22 7.62 -25.96 -4.29
N GLU A 23 7.76 -26.51 -5.49
CA GLU A 23 8.84 -27.44 -5.85
C GLU A 23 10.23 -26.80 -5.71
N GLN A 24 10.36 -25.51 -6.02
CA GLN A 24 11.58 -24.73 -5.81
C GLN A 24 11.83 -24.38 -4.33
N GLY A 25 10.87 -24.66 -3.43
CA GLY A 25 10.99 -24.41 -2.00
C GLY A 25 10.70 -22.97 -1.57
N PHE A 26 10.14 -22.13 -2.44
CA PHE A 26 9.76 -20.76 -2.08
C PHE A 26 8.53 -20.71 -1.15
N TYR A 27 7.64 -21.68 -1.27
CA TYR A 27 6.44 -21.80 -0.44
C TYR A 27 6.19 -23.27 -0.09
N THR A 28 5.49 -23.51 1.01
CA THR A 28 5.15 -24.86 1.46
C THR A 28 3.81 -25.36 0.93
N ASN A 29 2.91 -24.45 0.53
CA ASN A 29 1.59 -24.75 -0.02
C ASN A 29 0.97 -23.52 -0.73
N ASP A 30 -0.11 -23.75 -1.47
CA ASP A 30 -0.82 -22.70 -2.21
C ASP A 30 -1.35 -21.59 -1.31
N SER A 31 -1.83 -21.97 -0.11
CA SER A 31 -2.40 -21.00 0.83
C SER A 31 -1.35 -20.02 1.36
N GLU A 32 -0.08 -20.41 1.40
CA GLU A 32 1.03 -19.53 1.77
C GLU A 32 1.32 -18.51 0.69
N TYR A 33 1.40 -18.96 -0.57
CA TYR A 33 1.59 -18.07 -1.72
C TYR A 33 0.46 -17.04 -1.84
N ILE A 34 -0.80 -17.48 -1.69
CA ILE A 34 -1.97 -16.60 -1.76
C ILE A 34 -1.93 -15.57 -0.63
N ARG A 35 -1.59 -15.98 0.60
CA ARG A 35 -1.47 -15.04 1.74
C ARG A 35 -0.39 -13.99 1.48
N ASP A 36 0.73 -14.37 0.89
CA ASP A 36 1.79 -13.44 0.55
C ASP A 36 1.37 -12.42 -0.53
N ILE A 37 0.66 -12.88 -1.58
CA ILE A 37 0.07 -11.97 -2.58
C ILE A 37 -0.88 -10.98 -1.91
N ILE A 38 -1.79 -11.45 -1.07
CA ILE A 38 -2.78 -10.59 -0.41
C ILE A 38 -2.08 -9.52 0.43
N ARG A 39 -1.03 -9.89 1.16
CA ARG A 39 -0.24 -8.94 1.95
C ARG A 39 0.43 -7.89 1.07
N LYS A 40 1.09 -8.31 -0.02
CA LYS A 40 1.72 -7.39 -0.99
C LYS A 40 0.70 -6.47 -1.66
N ASP A 41 -0.48 -6.98 -1.98
CA ASP A 41 -1.59 -6.21 -2.55
C ASP A 41 -2.16 -5.20 -1.53
N GLN A 42 -2.32 -5.58 -0.27
CA GLN A 42 -2.69 -4.66 0.81
C GLN A 42 -1.66 -3.55 1.01
N GLU A 43 -0.37 -3.88 1.05
CA GLU A 43 0.72 -2.90 1.16
C GLU A 43 0.76 -1.95 -0.05
N ARG A 44 0.45 -2.45 -1.25
CA ARG A 44 0.37 -1.62 -2.46
C ARG A 44 -0.86 -0.72 -2.44
N ARG A 45 -2.03 -1.25 -2.09
CA ARG A 45 -3.28 -0.49 -2.01
C ARG A 45 -3.23 0.56 -0.92
N LYS A 46 -2.64 0.26 0.23
CA LYS A 46 -2.46 1.23 1.31
C LYS A 46 -1.72 2.47 0.79
N ARG A 47 -0.58 2.29 0.12
CA ARG A 47 0.16 3.42 -0.49
C ARG A 47 -0.67 4.21 -1.49
N SER A 48 -1.50 3.54 -2.30
CA SER A 48 -2.37 4.22 -3.27
C SER A 48 -3.56 4.91 -2.61
N ILE A 49 -4.13 4.36 -1.55
CA ILE A 49 -5.23 4.95 -0.80
C ILE A 49 -4.71 6.19 -0.06
N ASP A 50 -3.60 6.06 0.67
CA ASP A 50 -2.98 7.17 1.41
C ASP A 50 -2.68 8.36 0.46
N LEU A 51 -2.18 8.07 -0.75
CA LEU A 51 -1.93 9.09 -1.76
C LEU A 51 -3.24 9.72 -2.29
N ASN A 52 -4.24 8.91 -2.63
CA ASN A 52 -5.51 9.43 -3.14
C ASN A 52 -6.25 10.26 -2.08
N GLU A 53 -6.23 9.84 -0.82
CA GLU A 53 -6.81 10.61 0.29
C GLU A 53 -6.07 11.94 0.47
N ALA A 54 -4.74 11.95 0.43
CA ALA A 54 -3.96 13.19 0.50
C ALA A 54 -4.24 14.14 -0.68
N LEU A 55 -4.41 13.58 -1.89
CA LEU A 55 -4.77 14.37 -3.08
C LEU A 55 -6.18 14.96 -2.97
N ILE A 56 -7.16 14.16 -2.53
CA ILE A 56 -8.53 14.65 -2.30
C ILE A 56 -8.52 15.75 -1.24
N ALA A 57 -7.85 15.54 -0.10
CA ALA A 57 -7.74 16.54 0.95
C ALA A 57 -7.09 17.85 0.45
N GLY A 58 -6.06 17.76 -0.40
CA GLY A 58 -5.43 18.93 -1.02
C GLY A 58 -6.31 19.63 -2.08
N MET A 59 -7.16 18.87 -2.79
CA MET A 59 -8.14 19.47 -3.71
C MET A 59 -9.27 20.15 -2.93
N GLU A 60 -9.76 19.54 -1.86
CA GLU A 60 -10.81 20.08 -0.99
C GLU A 60 -10.33 21.27 -0.15
N SER A 61 -9.04 21.37 0.17
CA SER A 61 -8.48 22.52 0.88
C SER A 61 -8.52 23.82 0.08
N GLY A 62 -8.75 23.72 -1.24
CA GLY A 62 -8.80 24.86 -2.14
C GLY A 62 -7.41 25.48 -2.41
N PRO A 63 -7.32 26.35 -3.41
CA PRO A 63 -6.08 27.06 -3.72
C PRO A 63 -5.77 28.11 -2.65
N THR A 64 -4.47 28.31 -2.39
CA THR A 64 -3.96 29.37 -1.52
C THR A 64 -3.31 30.47 -2.35
N GLU A 65 -3.39 31.70 -1.88
CA GLU A 65 -2.67 32.86 -2.43
C GLU A 65 -1.23 32.98 -1.86
N ALA A 66 -0.83 32.04 -0.99
CA ALA A 66 0.50 32.05 -0.40
C ALA A 66 1.58 31.86 -1.47
N THR A 67 2.57 32.75 -1.47
CA THR A 67 3.76 32.61 -2.30
C THR A 67 4.78 31.69 -1.64
N ILE A 68 5.73 31.19 -2.43
CA ILE A 68 6.82 30.34 -1.94
C ILE A 68 7.57 31.01 -0.78
N GLU A 69 7.80 32.32 -0.86
CA GLU A 69 8.48 33.10 0.18
C GLU A 69 7.69 33.10 1.49
N THR A 70 6.38 33.35 1.43
CA THR A 70 5.52 33.36 2.63
C THR A 70 5.42 31.99 3.29
N ILE A 71 5.32 30.91 2.50
CA ILE A 71 5.33 29.53 3.02
C ILE A 71 6.65 29.22 3.73
N TRP A 72 7.77 29.67 3.16
CA TRP A 72 9.10 29.44 3.73
C TRP A 72 9.31 30.18 5.05
N GLU A 73 8.90 31.45 5.13
CA GLU A 73 8.98 32.26 6.35
C GLU A 73 8.06 31.73 7.47
N GLU A 74 6.89 31.22 7.12
CA GLU A 74 5.98 30.56 8.08
C GLU A 74 6.58 29.27 8.63
N ALA A 75 7.18 28.43 7.77
CA ALA A 75 7.80 27.18 8.20
C ALA A 75 8.98 27.41 9.17
N ILE A 76 9.82 28.42 8.90
CA ILE A 76 10.93 28.79 9.81
C ILE A 76 10.39 29.24 11.17
N ARG A 77 9.39 30.13 11.19
CA ARG A 77 8.77 30.60 12.44
C ARG A 77 8.11 29.47 13.24
N ALA A 78 7.48 28.52 12.58
CA ALA A 78 6.87 27.36 13.24
C ALA A 78 7.94 26.44 13.87
N HIS A 79 9.07 26.24 13.18
CA HIS A 79 10.17 25.44 13.72
C HIS A 79 10.91 26.13 14.89
N GLU A 80 11.05 27.46 14.85
CA GLU A 80 11.65 28.23 15.94
C GLU A 80 10.77 28.34 17.18
N SER A 81 9.44 28.39 17.01
CA SER A 81 8.48 28.44 18.13
C SER A 81 8.18 27.08 18.77
N GLY A 82 8.55 25.97 18.09
CA GLY A 82 8.48 24.61 18.64
C GLY A 82 9.72 24.15 19.41
N LYS A 83 10.74 25.01 19.54
CA LYS A 83 11.90 24.82 20.43
C LYS A 83 11.68 25.52 21.77
#